data_AF-A0A9D8KXG0-F1
#
_entry.id   AF-A0A9D8KXG0-F1
#
_cell.length_a   1.000
_cell.length_b   1.000
_cell.length_c   1.000
_cell.angle_alpha   90.00
_cell.angle_beta   90.00
_cell.angle_gamma   90.00
#
_symmetry.space_group_name_H-M   'P 1'
#
loop_
_entity.id
_entity.type
_entity.pdbx_description
1 polymer ?
#
loop_
_entity_poly.entity_id
_entity_poly.type
_entity_poly.pdbx_seq_one_letter_code
_entity_poly.pdbx_strand_id
1 'polypeptide(L)'
;NLSATEATFNVGNVGSDRMLCLAQRTGAVIPVAKYEASLKAVSAAPTTYAVGDLGPSAAGDIDRDGTELQAPLVQVPQGWLARIALTNTGTVARSYTIRTLDAANEDDGSAGKKLILNTITGTLPGNGTKVIRLNDDALDLATGGRRGTVIVTVDGPKGQIEGLYQVVNPNNGLVNNHIMTK
;
A
#
# COMPACT_ATOMS: atom_id res chain seq x y z
N ASN A 1 21.42 -20.62 9.64
CA ASN A 1 21.82 -19.51 8.74
C ASN A 1 20.57 -18.88 8.18
N LEU A 2 20.47 -17.56 8.15
CA LEU A 2 19.30 -16.81 7.68
C LEU A 2 19.71 -15.87 6.55
N SER A 3 18.95 -15.84 5.47
CA SER A 3 19.07 -14.92 4.35
C SER A 3 17.73 -14.23 4.07
N ALA A 4 17.67 -13.36 3.06
CA ALA A 4 16.43 -12.71 2.65
C ALA A 4 15.38 -13.67 2.06
N THR A 5 15.79 -14.86 1.62
CA THR A 5 14.91 -15.83 0.92
C THR A 5 15.01 -17.25 1.48
N GLU A 6 15.87 -17.50 2.45
CA GLU A 6 16.14 -18.84 2.96
C GLU A 6 16.48 -18.83 4.45
N ALA A 7 15.98 -19.83 5.17
CA ALA A 7 16.35 -20.10 6.56
C ALA A 7 16.77 -21.56 6.70
N THR A 8 18.01 -21.80 7.15
CA THR A 8 18.57 -23.13 7.38
C THR A 8 18.68 -23.41 8.88
N PHE A 9 18.11 -24.54 9.30
CA PHE A 9 18.12 -25.02 10.69
C PHE A 9 18.71 -26.44 10.75
N ASN A 10 19.52 -26.73 11.76
CA ASN A 10 19.89 -28.10 12.10
C ASN A 10 18.86 -28.65 13.07
N VAL A 11 18.09 -29.65 12.64
CA VAL A 11 17.04 -30.27 13.45
C VAL A 11 17.54 -31.44 14.30
N GLY A 12 18.82 -31.80 14.20
CA GLY A 12 19.42 -32.88 14.97
C GLY A 12 18.85 -34.26 14.61
N ASN A 13 18.99 -35.21 15.52
CA ASN A 13 18.62 -36.63 15.37
C ASN A 13 17.44 -37.04 16.26
N VAL A 14 16.70 -36.08 16.81
CA VAL A 14 15.51 -36.31 17.64
C VAL A 14 14.34 -35.54 17.03
N GLY A 15 13.21 -36.20 16.80
CA GLY A 15 12.00 -35.55 16.31
C GLY A 15 11.51 -34.49 17.28
N SER A 16 11.20 -33.29 16.78
CA SER A 16 10.62 -32.22 17.58
C SER A 16 9.59 -31.44 16.78
N ASP A 17 8.45 -31.16 17.40
CA ASP A 17 7.47 -30.22 16.86
C ASP A 17 7.98 -28.79 17.09
N ARG A 18 8.24 -28.07 15.99
CA ARG A 18 8.65 -26.67 15.99
C ARG A 18 7.73 -25.90 15.08
N MET A 19 7.36 -24.69 15.51
CA MET A 19 6.61 -23.75 14.68
C MET A 19 7.58 -22.74 14.07
N LEU A 20 7.42 -22.48 12.77
CA LEU A 20 8.01 -21.33 12.11
C LEU A 20 7.04 -20.16 12.23
N CYS A 21 7.46 -19.09 12.89
CA CYS A 21 6.68 -17.87 13.02
C CYS A 21 7.35 -16.72 12.28
N LEU A 22 6.56 -15.93 11.56
CA LEU A 22 7.01 -14.64 11.04
C LEU A 22 6.98 -13.63 12.19
N ALA A 23 8.12 -13.01 12.47
CA ALA A 23 8.21 -11.89 13.40
C ALA A 23 8.47 -10.61 12.61
N GLN A 24 7.67 -9.57 12.87
CA GLN A 24 7.89 -8.26 12.27
C GLN A 24 9.26 -7.71 12.71
N ARG A 25 10.09 -7.30 11.74
CA ARG A 25 11.33 -6.59 12.02
C ARG A 25 11.04 -5.09 12.08
N THR A 26 11.41 -4.44 13.18
CA THR A 26 11.26 -2.99 13.34
C THR A 26 11.94 -2.25 12.18
N GLY A 27 11.20 -1.39 11.48
CA GLY A 27 11.69 -0.60 10.36
C GLY A 27 11.67 -1.30 8.99
N ALA A 28 11.26 -2.57 8.88
CA ALA A 28 11.07 -3.26 7.61
C ALA A 28 9.60 -3.63 7.40
N VAL A 29 9.00 -3.11 6.34
CA VAL A 29 7.61 -3.40 5.95
C VAL A 29 7.58 -4.72 5.18
N ILE A 30 6.64 -5.60 5.53
CA ILE A 30 6.40 -6.83 4.77
C ILE A 30 5.42 -6.49 3.63
N PRO A 31 5.78 -6.71 2.35
CA PRO A 31 4.90 -6.36 1.24
C PRO A 31 3.67 -7.26 1.19
N VAL A 32 2.58 -6.74 0.60
CA VAL A 32 1.40 -7.54 0.27
C VAL A 32 1.79 -8.54 -0.79
N ALA A 33 1.70 -9.81 -0.46
CA ALA A 33 1.97 -10.89 -1.39
C ALA A 33 1.38 -12.20 -0.83
N LYS A 34 1.23 -13.17 -1.73
CA LYS A 34 1.12 -14.58 -1.34
C LYS A 34 2.51 -15.10 -1.04
N TYR A 35 2.68 -15.74 0.11
CA TYR A 35 3.95 -16.33 0.51
C TYR A 35 3.85 -17.86 0.46
N GLU A 36 4.77 -18.47 -0.28
CA GLU A 36 4.91 -19.91 -0.35
C GLU A 36 6.19 -20.30 0.39
N ALA A 37 6.12 -21.40 1.15
CA ALA A 37 7.28 -21.98 1.80
C ALA A 37 7.46 -23.43 1.34
N SER A 38 8.71 -23.80 1.14
CA SER A 38 9.13 -25.18 0.94
C SER A 38 10.14 -25.55 2.02
N LEU A 39 10.05 -26.78 2.51
CA LEU A 39 11.04 -27.40 3.36
C LEU A 39 11.97 -28.23 2.48
N LYS A 40 13.21 -27.77 2.36
CA LYS A 40 14.27 -28.53 1.72
C LYS A 40 14.95 -29.43 2.74
N ALA A 41 14.71 -30.73 2.66
CA ALA A 41 15.24 -31.68 3.63
C ALA A 41 16.61 -32.20 3.16
N VAL A 42 17.62 -32.17 4.03
CA VAL A 42 18.95 -32.72 3.75
C VAL A 42 19.26 -33.78 4.78
N SER A 43 19.45 -35.01 4.32
CA SER A 43 19.88 -36.13 5.18
C SER A 43 21.34 -35.92 5.62
N ALA A 44 21.63 -36.19 6.90
CA ALA A 44 22.99 -36.22 7.41
C ALA A 44 23.83 -37.37 6.82
N ALA A 45 23.17 -38.41 6.28
CA ALA A 45 23.78 -39.55 5.60
C ALA A 45 23.08 -39.79 4.24
N PRO A 46 23.33 -38.94 3.23
CA PRO A 46 22.57 -38.93 1.98
C PRO A 46 22.82 -40.19 1.12
N THR A 47 23.89 -40.93 1.37
CA THR A 47 24.18 -42.22 0.72
C THR A 47 23.39 -43.39 1.31
N THR A 48 22.79 -43.21 2.50
CA THR A 48 22.04 -44.25 3.23
C THR A 48 20.56 -43.96 3.28
N TYR A 49 20.18 -42.68 3.45
CA TYR A 49 18.78 -42.27 3.57
C TYR A 49 18.46 -41.17 2.57
N ALA A 50 17.49 -41.43 1.71
CA ALA A 50 16.86 -40.42 0.88
C ALA A 50 15.74 -39.75 1.68
N VAL A 51 15.71 -38.42 1.65
CA VAL A 51 14.62 -37.60 2.19
C VAL A 51 14.09 -36.73 1.06
N GLY A 52 12.77 -36.64 0.96
CA GLY A 52 12.10 -35.76 0.00
C GLY A 52 11.89 -34.37 0.58
N ASP A 53 11.96 -33.36 -0.28
CA ASP A 53 11.49 -32.03 0.06
C ASP A 53 9.97 -32.04 0.26
N LEU A 54 9.48 -31.13 1.11
CA LEU A 54 8.05 -30.93 1.35
C LEU A 54 7.63 -29.53 0.89
N GLY A 55 6.62 -29.46 0.02
CA GLY A 55 6.04 -28.19 -0.45
C GLY A 55 6.01 -28.05 -1.98
N PRO A 56 5.62 -26.86 -2.49
CA PRO A 56 5.25 -25.67 -1.73
C PRO A 56 3.95 -25.88 -0.95
N SER A 57 3.96 -25.49 0.33
CA SER A 57 2.73 -25.36 1.13
C SER A 57 2.41 -23.88 1.25
N ALA A 58 1.12 -23.54 1.29
CA ALA A 58 0.71 -22.17 1.59
C ALA A 58 1.23 -21.80 2.97
N ALA A 59 2.24 -20.91 3.03
CA ALA A 59 2.75 -20.40 4.29
C ALA A 59 1.76 -19.43 4.94
N GLY A 60 0.80 -18.95 4.15
CA GLY A 60 -0.22 -18.00 4.50
C GLY A 60 -0.22 -16.82 3.53
N ASP A 61 -1.20 -15.95 3.69
CA ASP A 61 -1.28 -14.68 2.97
C ASP A 61 -1.04 -13.55 3.98
N ILE A 62 -0.30 -12.52 3.55
CA ILE A 62 -0.22 -11.27 4.29
C ILE A 62 -1.08 -10.26 3.55
N ASP A 63 -2.32 -10.15 4.00
CA ASP A 63 -3.19 -9.05 3.61
C ASP A 63 -2.67 -7.75 4.24
N ARG A 64 -2.67 -6.68 3.45
CA ARG A 64 -2.39 -5.34 3.97
C ARG A 64 -3.46 -5.04 5.01
N ASP A 65 -3.05 -4.70 6.22
CA ASP A 65 -3.92 -4.02 7.17
C ASP A 65 -4.00 -2.53 6.79
N GLY A 66 -4.28 -2.27 5.51
CA GLY A 66 -4.18 -0.97 4.87
C GLY A 66 -5.29 -0.73 3.87
N THR A 67 -5.88 0.46 3.93
CA THR A 67 -6.96 0.90 3.06
C THR A 67 -6.37 1.62 1.85
N GLU A 68 -6.72 1.18 0.64
CA GLU A 68 -6.52 1.98 -0.55
C GLU A 68 -7.82 2.74 -0.88
N LEU A 69 -7.69 4.02 -1.20
CA LEU A 69 -8.78 4.90 -1.63
C LEU A 69 -8.41 5.50 -2.98
N GLN A 70 -9.37 5.61 -3.89
CA GLN A 70 -9.15 6.14 -5.22
C GLN A 70 -10.19 7.22 -5.55
N ALA A 71 -9.73 8.30 -6.17
CA ALA A 71 -10.58 9.24 -6.90
C ALA A 71 -10.16 9.15 -8.38
N PRO A 72 -10.91 8.42 -9.22
CA PRO A 72 -10.63 8.31 -10.64
C PRO A 72 -11.03 9.57 -11.39
N LEU A 73 -10.32 9.87 -12.49
CA LEU A 73 -10.63 10.97 -13.42
C LEU A 73 -10.77 12.34 -12.73
N VAL A 74 -9.87 12.64 -11.78
CA VAL A 74 -9.82 13.97 -11.19
C VAL A 74 -9.31 14.97 -12.21
N GLN A 75 -9.95 16.13 -12.28
CA GLN A 75 -9.49 17.27 -13.07
C GLN A 75 -9.59 18.52 -12.21
N VAL A 76 -8.53 19.32 -12.16
CA VAL A 76 -8.50 20.57 -11.39
C VAL A 76 -8.44 21.74 -12.37
N PRO A 77 -9.51 22.54 -12.49
CA PRO A 77 -9.47 23.73 -13.32
C PRO A 77 -8.43 24.74 -12.83
N GLN A 78 -7.87 25.52 -13.74
CA GLN A 78 -6.87 26.53 -13.38
C GLN A 78 -7.43 27.53 -12.36
N GLY A 79 -6.66 27.81 -11.31
CA GLY A 79 -7.05 28.72 -10.23
C GLY A 79 -7.95 28.10 -9.16
N TRP A 80 -8.27 26.81 -9.26
CA TRP A 80 -8.98 26.06 -8.22
C TRP A 80 -8.00 25.29 -7.33
N LEU A 81 -8.45 24.99 -6.12
CA LEU A 81 -7.70 24.22 -5.11
C LEU A 81 -8.21 22.79 -5.08
N ALA A 82 -7.31 21.82 -4.92
CA ALA A 82 -7.66 20.42 -4.70
C ALA A 82 -7.18 19.97 -3.32
N ARG A 83 -8.02 19.24 -2.60
CA ARG A 83 -7.69 18.73 -1.26
C ARG A 83 -8.33 17.37 -0.99
N ILE A 84 -7.73 16.63 -0.07
CA ILE A 84 -8.24 15.35 0.42
C ILE A 84 -8.52 15.51 1.91
N ALA A 85 -9.74 15.18 2.35
CA ALA A 85 -10.03 14.93 3.75
C ALA A 85 -9.97 13.43 4.00
N LEU A 86 -9.01 13.00 4.81
CA LEU A 86 -8.90 11.62 5.27
C LEU A 86 -9.37 11.53 6.70
N THR A 87 -10.25 10.57 7.00
CA THR A 87 -10.77 10.33 8.34
C THR A 87 -10.37 8.94 8.80
N ASN A 88 -9.92 8.83 10.05
CA ASN A 88 -9.65 7.58 10.73
C ASN A 88 -10.53 7.50 11.98
N THR A 89 -11.52 6.60 11.93
CA THR A 89 -12.44 6.34 13.04
C THR A 89 -11.87 5.34 14.06
N GLY A 90 -10.70 4.76 13.78
CA GLY A 90 -9.94 3.94 14.71
C GLY A 90 -9.15 4.79 15.71
N THR A 91 -8.81 4.20 16.86
CA THR A 91 -8.12 4.89 17.97
C THR A 91 -6.61 5.07 17.73
N VAL A 92 -6.02 4.35 16.77
CA VAL A 92 -4.58 4.33 16.50
C VAL A 92 -4.25 5.24 15.31
N ALA A 93 -3.28 6.14 15.46
CA ALA A 93 -2.78 6.96 14.37
C ALA A 93 -2.09 6.11 13.28
N ARG A 94 -2.35 6.41 12.00
CA ARG A 94 -1.89 5.61 10.86
C ARG A 94 -1.01 6.43 9.92
N SER A 95 -0.01 5.79 9.33
CA SER A 95 0.71 6.34 8.18
C SER A 95 -0.19 6.37 6.95
N TYR A 96 -0.03 7.38 6.11
CA TYR A 96 -0.63 7.44 4.79
C TYR A 96 0.39 7.82 3.73
N THR A 97 0.08 7.43 2.50
CA THR A 97 0.78 7.81 1.27
C THR A 97 -0.26 8.23 0.23
N ILE A 98 -0.09 9.38 -0.41
CA ILE A 98 -0.91 9.87 -1.52
C ILE A 98 -0.03 9.94 -2.75
N ARG A 99 -0.52 9.41 -3.87
CA ARG A 99 0.15 9.47 -5.17
C ARG A 99 -0.85 9.84 -6.25
N THR A 100 -0.38 10.49 -7.31
CA THR A 100 -1.15 10.72 -8.53
C THR A 100 -0.62 9.89 -9.68
N LEU A 101 -1.55 9.39 -10.48
CA LEU A 101 -1.27 8.83 -11.79
C LEU A 101 -1.75 9.85 -12.82
N ASP A 102 -0.83 10.31 -13.68
CA ASP A 102 -1.15 11.26 -14.75
C ASP A 102 -1.99 10.60 -15.88
N ALA A 103 -2.94 11.36 -16.42
CA ALA A 103 -3.73 11.05 -17.61
C ALA A 103 -2.95 11.15 -18.93
N ALA A 104 -1.65 11.47 -18.92
CA ALA A 104 -0.77 11.15 -20.06
C ALA A 104 -0.78 9.63 -20.42
N ASN A 105 -1.46 8.79 -19.62
CA ASN A 105 -1.86 7.41 -19.91
C ASN A 105 -3.34 7.13 -19.60
N GLU A 106 -4.25 8.08 -19.82
CA GLU A 106 -5.59 7.65 -20.19
C GLU A 106 -5.41 6.82 -21.47
N ASP A 107 -5.64 5.50 -21.38
CA ASP A 107 -5.45 4.58 -22.49
C ASP A 107 -6.45 4.93 -23.60
N ASP A 108 -6.01 5.71 -24.57
CA ASP A 108 -6.65 5.85 -25.87
C ASP A 108 -6.22 4.73 -26.85
N GLY A 109 -5.46 3.74 -26.37
CA GLY A 109 -4.76 2.73 -27.17
C GLY A 109 -3.26 3.00 -27.33
N SER A 110 -2.72 4.09 -26.77
CA SER A 110 -1.29 4.45 -26.89
C SER A 110 -0.52 4.10 -25.61
N ALA A 111 0.23 3.01 -25.64
CA ALA A 111 0.97 2.52 -24.48
C ALA A 111 2.08 3.49 -23.99
N GLY A 112 2.08 3.76 -22.68
CA GLY A 112 3.29 3.69 -21.85
C GLY A 112 3.95 5.01 -21.43
N LYS A 113 3.67 5.43 -20.20
CA LYS A 113 4.54 6.11 -19.20
C LYS A 113 3.79 6.43 -17.90
N LYS A 114 3.68 5.46 -17.00
CA LYS A 114 3.13 5.61 -15.63
C LYS A 114 3.95 6.62 -14.82
N LEU A 115 3.67 7.91 -14.98
CA LEU A 115 4.39 8.97 -14.27
C LEU A 115 3.72 9.14 -12.90
N ILE A 116 4.35 8.58 -11.87
CA ILE A 116 4.09 9.05 -10.50
C ILE A 116 4.67 10.46 -10.47
N LEU A 117 3.79 11.46 -10.50
CA LEU A 117 4.22 12.85 -10.55
C LEU A 117 4.95 13.22 -9.27
N ASN A 118 4.40 12.82 -8.11
CA ASN A 118 4.98 12.98 -6.77
C ASN A 118 4.29 12.04 -5.75
N THR A 119 4.85 11.96 -4.55
CA THR A 119 4.29 11.19 -3.43
C THR A 119 4.26 12.06 -2.17
N ILE A 120 3.09 12.18 -1.53
CA ILE A 120 2.93 12.82 -0.22
C ILE A 120 2.81 11.71 0.82
N THR A 121 3.58 11.80 1.90
CA THR A 121 3.44 10.90 3.05
C THR A 121 3.06 11.68 4.30
N GLY A 122 2.49 11.00 5.28
CA GLY A 122 2.24 11.62 6.57
C GLY A 122 1.54 10.69 7.56
N THR A 123 1.10 11.30 8.66
CA THR A 123 0.34 10.61 9.71
C THR A 123 -1.07 11.16 9.77
N LEU A 124 -2.05 10.24 9.78
CA LEU A 124 -3.46 10.47 10.02
C LEU A 124 -3.75 10.14 11.50
N PRO A 125 -4.14 11.12 12.33
CA PRO A 125 -4.41 10.87 13.75
C PRO A 125 -5.52 9.81 13.95
N GLY A 126 -5.48 9.10 15.07
CA GLY A 126 -6.61 8.29 15.52
C GLY A 126 -7.79 9.17 15.92
N ASN A 127 -9.01 8.70 15.72
CA ASN A 127 -10.26 9.42 15.99
C ASN A 127 -10.27 10.84 15.41
N GLY A 128 -9.80 11.01 14.17
CA GLY A 128 -9.57 12.33 13.62
C GLY A 128 -9.59 12.39 12.10
N THR A 129 -9.71 13.62 11.61
CA THR A 129 -9.67 13.96 10.18
C THR A 129 -8.47 14.84 9.90
N LYS A 130 -7.76 14.55 8.82
CA LYS A 130 -6.69 15.40 8.29
C LYS A 130 -7.07 15.89 6.89
N VAL A 131 -6.93 17.19 6.66
CA VAL A 131 -7.11 17.81 5.36
C VAL A 131 -5.73 18.08 4.74
N ILE A 132 -5.49 17.49 3.57
CA ILE A 132 -4.24 17.61 2.81
C ILE A 132 -4.53 18.45 1.56
N ARG A 133 -3.74 19.51 1.31
CA ARG A 133 -3.91 20.38 0.13
C ARG A 133 -2.96 19.94 -0.96
N LEU A 134 -3.49 19.41 -2.06
CA LEU A 134 -2.67 18.80 -3.10
C LEU A 134 -1.86 19.82 -3.90
N ASN A 135 -2.37 21.05 -4.02
CA ASN A 135 -1.72 22.16 -4.72
C ASN A 135 -0.54 22.76 -3.92
N ASP A 136 -0.54 22.61 -2.58
CA ASP A 136 0.55 23.10 -1.71
C ASP A 136 1.62 22.00 -1.52
N ASP A 137 1.20 20.73 -1.54
CA ASP A 137 2.02 19.56 -1.16
C ASP A 137 2.70 18.86 -2.36
N ALA A 138 3.14 19.62 -3.37
CA ALA A 138 3.86 19.15 -4.57
C ALA A 138 3.10 18.22 -5.56
N LEU A 139 1.84 17.86 -5.28
CA LEU A 139 1.00 17.08 -6.19
C LEU A 139 0.30 18.02 -7.20
N ASP A 140 1.08 18.58 -8.13
CA ASP A 140 0.56 19.59 -9.06
C ASP A 140 -0.36 18.99 -10.14
N LEU A 141 -1.63 18.85 -9.78
CA LEU A 141 -2.75 18.52 -10.68
C LEU A 141 -3.39 19.77 -11.29
N ALA A 142 -3.12 20.96 -10.74
CA ALA A 142 -3.78 22.21 -11.12
C ALA A 142 -3.12 22.88 -12.34
N THR A 143 -1.84 22.61 -12.58
CA THR A 143 -1.12 23.20 -13.70
C THR A 143 -1.52 22.51 -15.01
N GLY A 144 -2.12 23.29 -15.92
CA GLY A 144 -2.48 22.85 -17.26
C GLY A 144 -3.82 22.09 -17.37
N GLY A 145 -4.64 22.06 -16.32
CA GLY A 145 -5.94 21.38 -16.36
C GLY A 145 -5.83 19.86 -16.53
N ARG A 146 -4.75 19.28 -15.99
CA ARG A 146 -4.41 17.86 -16.11
C ARG A 146 -5.48 16.98 -15.48
N ARG A 147 -5.70 15.84 -16.12
CA ARG A 147 -6.53 14.75 -15.60
C ARG A 147 -5.65 13.71 -14.92
N GLY A 148 -6.22 12.91 -14.05
CA GLY A 148 -5.50 11.78 -13.47
C GLY A 148 -6.32 11.01 -12.45
N THR A 149 -5.63 10.11 -11.76
CA THR A 149 -6.20 9.36 -10.64
C THR A 149 -5.41 9.66 -9.39
N VAL A 150 -6.10 10.02 -8.31
CA VAL A 150 -5.50 10.16 -6.98
C VAL A 150 -5.69 8.84 -6.24
N ILE A 151 -4.59 8.28 -5.76
CA ILE A 151 -4.58 7.06 -4.94
C ILE A 151 -4.03 7.40 -3.57
N VAL A 152 -4.77 7.03 -2.52
CA VAL A 152 -4.33 7.13 -1.13
C VAL A 152 -4.21 5.73 -0.57
N THR A 153 -3.09 5.44 0.07
CA THR A 153 -2.90 4.25 0.88
C THR A 153 -2.78 4.68 2.33
N VAL A 154 -3.53 4.07 3.24
CA VAL A 154 -3.45 4.29 4.69
C VAL A 154 -3.19 2.94 5.36
N ASP A 155 -2.24 2.86 6.29
CA ASP A 155 -1.92 1.62 7.02
C ASP A 155 -2.93 1.37 8.17
N GLY A 156 -4.22 1.34 7.84
CA GLY A 156 -5.28 0.96 8.75
C GLY A 156 -6.44 0.21 8.07
N PRO A 157 -7.31 -0.46 8.85
CA PRO A 157 -8.38 -1.31 8.35
C PRO A 157 -9.40 -0.57 7.47
N LYS A 158 -9.88 -1.22 6.40
CA LYS A 158 -10.87 -0.68 5.45
C LYS A 158 -12.13 -0.15 6.12
N GLY A 159 -12.57 -0.72 7.25
CA GLY A 159 -13.74 -0.24 8.00
C GLY A 159 -13.52 1.06 8.78
N GLN A 160 -12.28 1.50 8.95
CA GLN A 160 -11.93 2.65 9.81
C GLN A 160 -11.50 3.88 9.02
N ILE A 161 -11.14 3.72 7.75
CA ILE A 161 -10.61 4.79 6.92
C ILE A 161 -11.66 5.25 5.91
N GLU A 162 -11.86 6.56 5.83
CA GLU A 162 -12.71 7.23 4.85
C GLU A 162 -11.92 8.33 4.15
N GLY A 163 -12.25 8.61 2.89
CA GLY A 163 -11.65 9.70 2.15
C GLY A 163 -12.66 10.45 1.30
N LEU A 164 -12.48 11.77 1.29
CA LEU A 164 -13.23 12.70 0.47
C LEU A 164 -12.23 13.53 -0.34
N TYR A 165 -12.32 13.45 -1.65
CA TYR A 165 -11.63 14.36 -2.56
C TYR A 165 -12.51 15.59 -2.80
N GLN A 166 -11.93 16.78 -2.72
CA GLN A 166 -12.64 18.04 -2.91
C GLN A 166 -11.88 18.97 -3.85
N VAL A 167 -12.61 19.63 -4.74
CA VAL A 167 -12.11 20.70 -5.60
C VAL A 167 -12.90 21.98 -5.27
N VAL A 168 -12.18 23.06 -4.99
CA VAL A 168 -12.75 24.30 -4.45
C VAL A 168 -12.32 25.48 -5.32
N ASN A 169 -13.28 26.31 -5.73
CA ASN A 169 -12.99 27.59 -6.34
C ASN A 169 -12.84 28.65 -5.24
N PRO A 170 -11.63 29.18 -5.00
CA PRO A 170 -11.41 30.14 -3.92
C PRO A 170 -12.10 31.50 -4.18
N ASN A 171 -12.42 31.83 -5.43
CA ASN A 171 -12.96 33.14 -5.81
C ASN A 171 -14.46 33.26 -5.53
N ASN A 172 -15.21 32.15 -5.59
CA ASN A 172 -16.67 32.16 -5.42
C ASN A 172 -17.20 31.09 -4.47
N GLY A 173 -16.31 30.30 -3.84
CA GLY A 173 -16.68 29.29 -2.85
C GLY A 173 -17.38 28.05 -3.41
N LEU A 174 -17.43 27.86 -4.72
CA LEU A 174 -17.97 26.63 -5.30
C LEU A 174 -17.13 25.42 -4.89
N VAL A 175 -17.79 24.34 -4.51
CA VAL A 175 -17.15 23.09 -4.07
C VAL A 175 -17.73 21.91 -4.84
N ASN A 176 -16.84 21.09 -5.38
CA ASN A 176 -17.16 19.76 -5.89
C ASN A 176 -16.55 18.71 -4.95
N ASN A 177 -17.36 17.73 -4.55
CA ASN A 177 -17.02 16.69 -3.60
C ASN A 177 -17.14 15.32 -4.27
N HIS A 178 -16.13 14.49 -4.08
CA HIS A 178 -16.12 13.11 -4.54
C HIS A 178 -15.71 12.18 -3.40
N ILE A 179 -16.60 11.26 -3.03
CA ILE A 179 -16.27 10.21 -2.06
C ILE A 179 -15.29 9.26 -2.74
N MET A 180 -14.14 9.02 -2.11
CA MET A 180 -13.13 8.14 -2.66
C MET A 180 -13.56 6.68 -2.51
N THR A 181 -13.39 5.89 -3.56
CA THR A 181 -13.78 4.48 -3.58
C THR A 181 -12.66 3.59 -3.03
N LYS A 182 -13.04 2.54 -2.30
CA LYS A 182 -12.15 1.54 -1.70
C LYS A 182 -12.02 0.29 -2.55
#